data_AF-A0A1L3SRQ6-F1
#
_entry.id   AF-A0A1L3SRQ6-F1
#
_cell.length_a   1.000
_cell.length_b   1.000
_cell.length_c   1.000
_cell.angle_alpha   90.00
_cell.angle_beta   90.00
_cell.angle_gamma   90.00
#
_symmetry.space_group_name_H-M   'P 1'
#
loop_
_entity.id
_entity.type
_entity.pdbx_description
1 polymer ?
#
loop_
_entity_poly.entity_id
_entity_poly.type
_entity_poly.pdbx_seq_one_letter_code
_entity_poly.pdbx_strand_id
1 'polypeptide(L)'
;MSVRRLAEPAVQPAAFAFDEVKTTEAKTWIGKYPQGREQSAVIPLLMLAQEQEGWVTKAAIEHIADMLSMPYIRALEVATFYTQFQLKPVGTRAHIQVCGTTPCMLRGSEALMDVCRSKIHLEQFHPNADGTLSWEEVECLGACVNAPMVMIFKDTYEDLTPERLSEIIDEFEAGRGDSVRTGPQTERFYAAPASGFTSLKDEKNVLKATREAPSRKAGSGEGEAVPPSNAAKPKTDARVTSPALKSPSDVKVSPSVEKAESAPAPKENKAAANAAEPLVEDTRKQRSSREPSKGDAPTSEQVEGAPKSPDAGSTLSIAKTASSLSGKSAPAGDDVGEINPTVALARTAKGKRKPEEPEKPSLLDKDRPIGMERPAAPDELQMISGVGPKIEQILHSLGIFTFAQIAAWTPEERGWVDGYLRFRGRIEREDWVRQAKALADGGEAEYIRVFGKKPR
;
A
#
# COMPACT_ATOMS: atom_id res chain seq x y z
N MET A 1 -0.89 -2.44 4.11
CA MET A 1 -2.08 -1.98 3.37
C MET A 1 -2.61 -0.76 4.10
N SER A 2 -2.42 0.44 3.55
CA SER A 2 -3.13 1.63 4.01
C SER A 2 -4.62 1.35 3.90
N VAL A 3 -5.38 1.66 4.95
CA VAL A 3 -6.84 1.48 4.93
C VAL A 3 -7.43 2.58 4.05
N ARG A 4 -7.63 2.31 2.76
CA ARG A 4 -8.28 3.25 1.83
C ARG A 4 -9.78 3.30 2.15
N ARG A 5 -10.31 4.51 2.34
CA ARG A 5 -11.70 4.77 2.68
C ARG A 5 -12.33 5.70 1.66
N LEU A 6 -13.62 5.53 1.44
CA LEU A 6 -14.42 6.49 0.68
C LEU A 6 -14.38 7.87 1.36
N ALA A 7 -14.55 8.92 0.57
CA ALA A 7 -14.72 10.27 1.07
C ALA A 7 -15.92 10.36 2.03
N GLU A 8 -15.85 11.36 2.92
CA GLU A 8 -16.88 11.58 3.93
C GLU A 8 -18.27 11.78 3.30
N PRO A 9 -19.35 11.37 3.98
CA PRO A 9 -20.71 11.52 3.45
C PRO A 9 -21.06 12.95 3.03
N ALA A 10 -20.46 13.96 3.67
CA ALA A 10 -20.71 15.37 3.37
C ALA A 10 -20.27 15.81 1.96
N VAL A 11 -19.30 15.12 1.35
CA VAL A 11 -18.79 15.44 0.01
C VAL A 11 -19.20 14.41 -1.05
N GLN A 12 -19.92 13.35 -0.66
CA GLN A 12 -20.43 12.35 -1.60
C GLN A 12 -21.69 12.90 -2.29
N PRO A 13 -21.80 12.81 -3.63
CA PRO A 13 -23.04 13.14 -4.31
C PRO A 13 -24.15 12.15 -3.93
N ALA A 14 -25.39 12.63 -3.89
CA ALA A 14 -26.54 11.82 -3.51
C ALA A 14 -26.89 10.74 -4.55
N ALA A 15 -26.55 10.99 -5.83
CA ALA A 15 -26.86 10.10 -6.94
C ALA A 15 -25.75 10.17 -8.00
N PHE A 16 -25.69 9.16 -8.84
CA PHE A 16 -24.82 9.08 -10.01
C PHE A 16 -25.59 8.47 -11.18
N ALA A 17 -25.34 8.99 -12.37
CA ALA A 17 -25.74 8.38 -13.63
C ALA A 17 -24.65 8.67 -14.66
N PHE A 18 -24.38 7.69 -15.52
CA PHE A 18 -23.57 7.95 -16.70
C PHE A 18 -24.30 8.91 -17.65
N ASP A 19 -23.54 9.80 -18.29
CA ASP A 19 -24.03 10.53 -19.45
C ASP A 19 -24.30 9.59 -20.64
N GLU A 20 -24.87 10.11 -21.72
CA GLU A 20 -25.25 9.30 -22.89
C GLU A 20 -24.02 8.63 -23.56
N VAL A 21 -22.89 9.33 -23.58
CA VAL A 21 -21.64 8.85 -24.19
C VAL A 21 -21.08 7.70 -23.33
N LYS A 22 -20.92 7.92 -22.03
CA LYS A 22 -20.40 6.94 -21.07
C LYS A 22 -21.35 5.76 -20.90
N THR A 23 -22.66 5.96 -21.02
CA THR A 23 -23.64 4.85 -21.07
C THR A 23 -23.40 3.93 -22.26
N THR A 24 -23.09 4.51 -23.43
CA THR A 24 -22.79 3.73 -24.64
C THR A 24 -21.46 2.98 -24.49
N GLU A 25 -20.42 3.66 -24.00
CA GLU A 25 -19.11 3.05 -23.73
C GLU A 25 -19.20 1.92 -22.70
N ALA A 26 -19.98 2.09 -21.63
CA ALA A 26 -20.21 1.07 -20.61
C ALA A 26 -20.81 -0.20 -21.24
N LYS A 27 -21.81 -0.06 -22.11
CA LYS A 27 -22.40 -1.19 -22.84
C LYS A 27 -21.38 -1.88 -23.74
N THR A 28 -20.51 -1.12 -24.42
CA THR A 28 -19.41 -1.69 -25.21
C THR A 28 -18.45 -2.50 -24.35
N TRP A 29 -18.06 -1.98 -23.18
CA TRP A 29 -17.18 -2.70 -22.25
C TRP A 29 -17.82 -3.97 -21.72
N ILE A 30 -19.10 -3.93 -21.32
CA ILE A 30 -19.84 -5.12 -20.88
C ILE A 30 -19.88 -6.17 -22.00
N GLY A 31 -20.14 -5.76 -23.23
CA GLY A 31 -20.21 -6.65 -24.40
C GLY A 31 -18.88 -7.32 -24.79
N LYS A 32 -17.74 -6.89 -24.24
CA LYS A 32 -16.45 -7.59 -24.44
C LYS A 32 -16.34 -8.89 -23.64
N TYR A 33 -17.20 -9.10 -22.66
CA TYR A 33 -17.17 -10.27 -21.79
C TYR A 33 -18.26 -11.29 -22.17
N PRO A 34 -18.00 -12.60 -21.99
CA PRO A 34 -19.01 -13.63 -22.24
C PRO A 34 -20.27 -13.42 -21.39
N GLN A 35 -21.41 -13.87 -21.91
CA GLN A 35 -22.68 -13.86 -21.18
C GLN A 35 -22.54 -14.58 -19.82
N GLY A 36 -23.06 -13.98 -18.76
CA GLY A 36 -22.93 -14.44 -17.37
C GLY A 36 -21.58 -14.11 -16.71
N ARG A 37 -20.68 -13.38 -17.40
CA ARG A 37 -19.37 -12.91 -16.89
C ARG A 37 -19.22 -11.39 -16.98
N GLU A 38 -20.33 -10.68 -17.08
CA GLU A 38 -20.41 -9.22 -17.23
C GLU A 38 -19.74 -8.48 -16.06
N GLN A 39 -19.73 -9.08 -14.86
CA GLN A 39 -19.05 -8.55 -13.68
C GLN A 39 -17.55 -8.24 -13.90
N SER A 40 -16.92 -8.90 -14.89
CA SER A 40 -15.54 -8.61 -15.28
C SER A 40 -15.34 -7.19 -15.81
N ALA A 41 -16.42 -6.50 -16.21
CA ALA A 41 -16.41 -5.12 -16.66
C ALA A 41 -16.36 -4.09 -15.51
N VAL A 42 -16.31 -4.52 -14.24
CA VAL A 42 -16.32 -3.61 -13.08
C VAL A 42 -15.18 -2.58 -13.12
N ILE A 43 -13.96 -3.00 -13.45
CA ILE A 43 -12.80 -2.11 -13.52
C ILE A 43 -12.98 -1.03 -14.61
N PRO A 44 -13.23 -1.36 -15.89
CA PRO A 44 -13.41 -0.33 -16.91
C PRO A 44 -14.60 0.58 -16.63
N LEU A 45 -15.71 0.08 -16.07
CA LEU A 45 -16.85 0.94 -15.70
C LEU A 45 -16.49 1.92 -14.57
N LEU A 46 -15.74 1.49 -13.56
CA LEU A 46 -15.24 2.40 -12.51
C LEU A 46 -14.29 3.46 -13.09
N MET A 47 -13.47 3.10 -14.08
CA MET A 47 -12.62 4.06 -14.80
C MET A 47 -13.45 5.09 -15.58
N LEU A 48 -14.54 4.66 -16.25
CA LEU A 48 -15.46 5.57 -16.92
C LEU A 48 -16.13 6.55 -15.95
N ALA A 49 -16.57 6.06 -14.79
CA ALA A 49 -17.18 6.92 -13.77
C ALA A 49 -16.17 7.95 -13.22
N GLN A 50 -14.93 7.51 -13.00
CA GLN A 50 -13.85 8.42 -12.60
C GLN A 50 -13.53 9.46 -13.67
N GLU A 51 -13.57 9.11 -14.96
CA GLU A 51 -13.35 10.07 -16.04
C GLU A 51 -14.46 11.13 -16.12
N GLN A 52 -15.71 10.74 -15.82
CA GLN A 52 -16.85 11.66 -15.81
C GLN A 52 -16.83 12.60 -14.60
N GLU A 53 -16.56 12.09 -13.40
CA GLU A 53 -16.71 12.83 -12.14
C GLU A 53 -15.37 13.32 -11.55
N GLY A 54 -14.24 12.89 -12.12
CA GLY A 54 -12.88 13.11 -11.60
C GLY A 54 -12.45 12.13 -10.51
N TRP A 55 -13.39 11.41 -9.89
CA TRP A 55 -13.14 10.44 -8.82
C TRP A 55 -14.28 9.40 -8.72
N VAL A 56 -14.06 8.30 -8.02
CA VAL A 56 -15.03 7.20 -7.86
C VAL A 56 -15.85 7.40 -6.59
N THR A 57 -17.10 7.80 -6.76
CA THR A 57 -18.05 8.06 -5.67
C THR A 57 -18.76 6.80 -5.19
N LYS A 58 -19.33 6.83 -3.98
CA LYS A 58 -20.16 5.72 -3.47
C LYS A 58 -21.35 5.44 -4.41
N ALA A 59 -22.02 6.50 -4.85
CA ALA A 59 -23.15 6.40 -5.76
C ALA A 59 -22.75 5.76 -7.10
N ALA A 60 -21.56 6.08 -7.63
CA ALA A 60 -21.05 5.45 -8.84
C ALA A 60 -20.77 3.95 -8.65
N ILE A 61 -20.15 3.56 -7.52
CA ILE A 61 -19.90 2.16 -7.18
C ILE A 61 -21.21 1.36 -7.12
N GLU A 62 -22.21 1.89 -6.43
CA GLU A 62 -23.52 1.25 -6.29
C GLU A 62 -24.25 1.14 -7.64
N HIS A 63 -24.24 2.21 -8.43
CA HIS A 63 -24.83 2.22 -9.78
C HIS A 63 -24.18 1.19 -10.71
N ILE A 64 -22.85 1.09 -10.71
CA ILE A 64 -22.11 0.11 -11.51
C ILE A 64 -22.40 -1.31 -11.02
N ALA A 65 -22.50 -1.50 -9.70
CA ALA A 65 -22.82 -2.80 -9.15
C ALA A 65 -24.23 -3.27 -9.55
N ASP A 66 -25.21 -2.36 -9.56
CA ASP A 66 -26.55 -2.64 -10.08
C ASP A 66 -26.51 -2.98 -11.58
N MET A 67 -25.80 -2.19 -12.39
CA MET A 67 -25.64 -2.40 -13.83
C MET A 67 -25.04 -3.77 -14.15
N LEU A 68 -24.04 -4.20 -13.38
CA LEU A 68 -23.38 -5.49 -13.55
C LEU A 68 -24.04 -6.62 -12.79
N SER A 69 -25.14 -6.35 -12.09
CA SER A 69 -25.82 -7.33 -11.26
C SER A 69 -24.82 -8.04 -10.33
N MET A 70 -24.07 -7.28 -9.54
CA MET A 70 -23.10 -7.79 -8.56
C MET A 70 -23.38 -7.23 -7.14
N PRO A 71 -22.99 -7.94 -6.07
CA PRO A 71 -23.10 -7.41 -4.71
C PRO A 71 -22.30 -6.10 -4.54
N TYR A 72 -22.83 -5.14 -3.78
CA TYR A 72 -22.17 -3.85 -3.56
C TYR A 72 -20.81 -4.00 -2.89
N ILE A 73 -20.70 -4.95 -1.96
CA ILE A 73 -19.45 -5.25 -1.28
C ILE A 73 -18.34 -5.67 -2.26
N ARG A 74 -18.67 -6.38 -3.36
CA ARG A 74 -17.68 -6.78 -4.37
C ARG A 74 -17.17 -5.61 -5.17
N ALA A 75 -18.06 -4.68 -5.55
CA ALA A 75 -17.65 -3.47 -6.23
C ALA A 75 -16.81 -2.56 -5.30
N LEU A 76 -17.18 -2.49 -4.01
CA LEU A 76 -16.42 -1.75 -3.01
C LEU A 76 -15.04 -2.36 -2.74
N GLU A 77 -14.93 -3.69 -2.66
CA GLU A 77 -13.64 -4.39 -2.56
C GLU A 77 -12.73 -4.04 -3.74
N VAL A 78 -13.24 -4.06 -4.97
CA VAL A 78 -12.47 -3.67 -6.16
C VAL A 78 -12.03 -2.20 -6.07
N ALA A 79 -12.96 -1.28 -5.80
CA ALA A 79 -12.67 0.15 -5.72
C ALA A 79 -11.64 0.49 -4.63
N THR A 80 -11.68 -0.21 -3.50
CA THR A 80 -10.76 0.01 -2.37
C THR A 80 -9.43 -0.70 -2.53
N PHE A 81 -9.40 -1.82 -3.25
CA PHE A 81 -8.18 -2.59 -3.49
C PHE A 81 -7.24 -1.92 -4.50
N TYR A 82 -7.76 -1.45 -5.65
CA TYR A 82 -6.94 -0.86 -6.69
C TYR A 82 -6.70 0.63 -6.46
N THR A 83 -5.43 1.02 -6.32
CA THR A 83 -5.03 2.40 -6.01
C THR A 83 -5.36 3.41 -7.09
N GLN A 84 -5.47 2.97 -8.36
CA GLN A 84 -5.83 3.82 -9.51
C GLN A 84 -7.19 4.53 -9.37
N PHE A 85 -8.09 3.98 -8.55
CA PHE A 85 -9.39 4.59 -8.28
C PHE A 85 -9.26 5.61 -7.18
N GLN A 86 -9.50 6.88 -7.49
CA GLN A 86 -9.52 7.98 -6.54
C GLN A 86 -10.83 7.94 -5.77
N LEU A 87 -10.76 7.63 -4.47
CA LEU A 87 -11.93 7.48 -3.61
C LEU A 87 -12.28 8.78 -2.85
N LYS A 88 -11.57 9.86 -3.18
CA LYS A 88 -11.73 11.20 -2.66
C LYS A 88 -11.62 12.21 -3.81
N PRO A 89 -12.20 13.41 -3.67
CA PRO A 89 -11.98 14.48 -4.63
C PRO A 89 -10.49 14.77 -4.81
N VAL A 90 -10.07 14.89 -6.07
CA VAL A 90 -8.73 15.30 -6.49
C VAL A 90 -8.83 16.58 -7.33
N GLY A 91 -7.69 17.18 -7.65
CA GLY A 91 -7.62 18.40 -8.45
C GLY A 91 -8.31 18.26 -9.81
N THR A 92 -9.20 19.20 -10.13
CA THR A 92 -10.02 19.18 -11.35
C THR A 92 -9.24 19.42 -12.64
N ARG A 93 -8.12 20.15 -12.56
CA ARG A 93 -7.22 20.42 -13.69
C ARG A 93 -6.04 19.46 -13.74
N ALA A 94 -5.50 19.07 -12.59
CA ALA A 94 -4.43 18.08 -12.52
C ALA A 94 -4.40 17.31 -11.20
N HIS A 95 -4.17 16.01 -11.33
CA HIS A 95 -3.76 15.14 -10.24
C HIS A 95 -2.40 14.54 -10.55
N ILE A 96 -1.35 15.09 -9.93
CA ILE A 96 0.05 14.77 -10.20
C ILE A 96 0.49 13.58 -9.34
N GLN A 97 0.80 12.46 -9.98
CA GLN A 97 1.32 11.26 -9.32
C GLN A 97 2.82 11.15 -9.59
N VAL A 98 3.64 11.42 -8.57
CA VAL A 98 5.10 11.43 -8.67
C VAL A 98 5.67 10.05 -8.32
N CYS A 99 6.47 9.46 -9.21
CA CYS A 99 7.12 8.19 -8.92
C CYS A 99 8.22 8.36 -7.86
N GLY A 100 8.00 7.80 -6.67
CA GLY A 100 8.96 7.81 -5.55
C GLY A 100 9.95 6.65 -5.52
N THR A 101 9.80 5.68 -6.42
CA THR A 101 10.60 4.44 -6.35
C THR A 101 12.06 4.61 -6.77
N THR A 102 12.88 3.62 -6.40
CA THR A 102 14.36 3.69 -6.46
C THR A 102 14.93 4.23 -7.78
N PRO A 103 14.49 3.81 -8.99
CA PRO A 103 15.05 4.36 -10.22
C PRO A 103 14.80 5.86 -10.41
N CYS A 104 13.60 6.34 -10.04
CA CYS A 104 13.27 7.77 -10.09
C CYS A 104 13.94 8.54 -8.95
N MET A 105 14.02 7.95 -7.76
CA MET A 105 14.75 8.51 -6.61
C MET A 105 16.23 8.74 -6.95
N LEU A 106 16.91 7.75 -7.54
CA LEU A 106 18.30 7.87 -8.00
C LEU A 106 18.49 8.96 -9.07
N ARG A 107 17.41 9.34 -9.77
CA ARG A 107 17.37 10.39 -10.78
C ARG A 107 16.86 11.73 -10.24
N GLY A 108 16.62 11.83 -8.93
CA GLY A 108 16.25 13.08 -8.26
C GLY A 108 14.75 13.35 -8.17
N SER A 109 13.88 12.33 -8.12
CA SER A 109 12.44 12.55 -8.00
C SER A 109 12.01 13.22 -6.69
N GLU A 110 12.82 13.20 -5.64
CA GLU A 110 12.55 13.96 -4.40
C GLU A 110 12.43 15.47 -4.66
N ALA A 111 13.27 16.01 -5.56
CA ALA A 111 13.19 17.41 -5.97
C ALA A 111 11.90 17.72 -6.76
N LEU A 112 11.34 16.73 -7.48
CA LEU A 112 10.02 16.88 -8.10
C LEU A 112 8.91 16.95 -7.04
N MET A 113 9.03 16.16 -5.97
CA MET A 113 8.08 16.23 -4.86
C MET A 113 8.17 17.58 -4.12
N ASP A 114 9.36 18.20 -4.01
CA ASP A 114 9.51 19.56 -3.45
C ASP A 114 8.78 20.62 -4.29
N VAL A 115 8.78 20.47 -5.61
CA VAL A 115 7.97 21.32 -6.50
C VAL A 115 6.48 21.12 -6.22
N CYS A 116 6.00 19.88 -6.10
CA CYS A 116 4.61 19.63 -5.74
C CYS A 116 4.23 20.20 -4.37
N ARG A 117 5.11 20.05 -3.36
CA ARG A 117 4.93 20.61 -2.02
C ARG A 117 4.77 22.12 -2.02
N SER A 118 5.59 22.80 -2.84
CA SER A 118 5.61 24.26 -2.91
C SER A 118 4.48 24.85 -3.76
N LYS A 119 4.12 24.22 -4.89
CA LYS A 119 3.14 24.78 -5.84
C LYS A 119 1.71 24.33 -5.60
N ILE A 120 1.50 23.16 -4.98
CA ILE A 120 0.17 22.55 -4.84
C ILE A 120 -0.27 22.55 -3.39
N HIS A 121 0.40 21.75 -2.56
CA HIS A 121 0.09 21.62 -1.14
C HIS A 121 1.25 20.93 -0.40
N LEU A 122 1.54 21.34 0.84
CA LEU A 122 2.65 20.75 1.61
C LEU A 122 2.47 19.24 1.85
N GLU A 123 1.25 18.82 2.13
CA GLU A 123 0.87 17.42 2.33
C GLU A 123 0.28 16.82 1.04
N GLN A 124 0.69 15.61 0.69
CA GLN A 124 0.08 14.83 -0.39
C GLN A 124 -1.38 14.46 -0.09
N PHE A 125 -2.15 14.09 -1.12
CA PHE A 125 -3.59 13.79 -1.07
C PHE A 125 -4.52 14.96 -0.76
N HIS A 126 -3.99 16.18 -0.71
CA HIS A 126 -4.76 17.40 -0.49
C HIS A 126 -4.79 18.25 -1.77
N PRO A 127 -5.98 18.73 -2.18
CA PRO A 127 -6.07 19.73 -3.23
C PRO A 127 -5.44 21.07 -2.78
N ASN A 128 -5.05 21.90 -3.76
CA ASN A 128 -4.73 23.31 -3.53
C ASN A 128 -6.00 24.10 -3.13
N ALA A 129 -5.82 25.37 -2.75
CA ALA A 129 -6.92 26.23 -2.27
C ALA A 129 -8.08 26.35 -3.27
N ASP A 130 -7.79 26.36 -4.57
CA ASP A 130 -8.77 26.47 -5.65
C ASP A 130 -9.39 25.12 -6.05
N GLY A 131 -8.91 24.00 -5.50
CA GLY A 131 -9.38 22.65 -5.82
C GLY A 131 -9.01 22.17 -7.23
N THR A 132 -8.11 22.86 -7.91
CA THR A 132 -7.70 22.61 -9.30
C THR A 132 -6.53 21.65 -9.41
N LEU A 133 -5.64 21.63 -8.42
CA LEU A 133 -4.43 20.79 -8.39
C LEU A 133 -4.42 19.91 -7.17
N SER A 134 -3.80 18.74 -7.28
CA SER A 134 -3.51 17.85 -6.17
C SER A 134 -2.31 16.97 -6.53
N TRP A 135 -1.63 16.40 -5.54
CA TRP A 135 -0.52 15.49 -5.80
C TRP A 135 -0.44 14.33 -4.80
N GLU A 136 0.18 13.25 -5.24
CA GLU A 136 0.57 12.13 -4.39
C GLU A 136 1.90 11.53 -4.84
N GLU A 137 2.65 10.97 -3.89
CA GLU A 137 3.72 10.02 -4.20
C GLU A 137 3.11 8.66 -4.53
N VAL A 138 3.56 8.07 -5.64
CA VAL A 138 3.16 6.73 -6.07
C VAL A 138 4.35 5.80 -6.24
N GLU A 139 4.04 4.52 -6.29
CA GLU A 139 4.98 3.46 -6.59
C GLU A 139 5.42 3.48 -8.08
N CYS A 140 6.13 2.44 -8.50
CA CYS A 140 6.71 2.37 -9.83
C CYS A 140 5.64 2.46 -10.94
N LEU A 141 5.77 3.49 -11.80
CA LEU A 141 4.93 3.71 -12.97
C LEU A 141 5.48 3.07 -14.27
N GLY A 142 6.56 2.29 -14.18
CA GLY A 142 7.05 1.48 -15.30
C GLY A 142 7.86 2.21 -16.39
N ALA A 143 8.18 3.50 -16.21
CA ALA A 143 8.97 4.30 -17.16
C ALA A 143 10.42 4.55 -16.69
N CYS A 144 11.05 3.53 -16.08
CA CYS A 144 12.35 3.67 -15.40
C CYS A 144 13.49 4.21 -16.28
N VAL A 145 13.45 3.90 -17.58
CA VAL A 145 14.49 4.35 -18.55
C VAL A 145 14.39 5.83 -18.90
N ASN A 146 13.25 6.46 -18.59
CA ASN A 146 12.98 7.89 -18.79
C ASN A 146 12.83 8.64 -17.45
N ALA A 147 13.41 8.10 -16.37
CA ALA A 147 13.35 8.71 -15.05
C ALA A 147 14.11 10.05 -14.95
N PRO A 148 13.62 11.02 -14.15
CA PRO A 148 12.43 10.94 -13.31
C PRO A 148 11.15 11.35 -14.06
N MET A 149 10.00 10.89 -13.58
CA MET A 149 8.72 11.06 -14.28
C MET A 149 7.53 11.24 -13.32
N VAL A 150 6.47 11.82 -13.84
CA VAL A 150 5.15 11.89 -13.20
C VAL A 150 4.07 11.38 -14.16
N MET A 151 2.94 10.98 -13.61
CA MET A 151 1.71 10.76 -14.36
C MET A 151 0.69 11.82 -13.93
N ILE A 152 0.09 12.52 -14.91
CA ILE A 152 -1.01 13.44 -14.67
C ILE A 152 -2.24 12.83 -15.32
N PHE A 153 -3.19 12.44 -14.48
CA PHE A 153 -4.32 11.58 -14.87
C PHE A 153 -3.88 10.29 -15.58
N LYS A 154 -3.93 10.26 -16.91
CA LYS A 154 -3.61 9.10 -17.76
C LYS A 154 -2.31 9.25 -18.55
N ASP A 155 -1.74 10.45 -18.55
CA ASP A 155 -0.62 10.81 -19.42
C ASP A 155 0.70 10.86 -18.63
N THR A 156 1.75 10.31 -19.22
CA THR A 156 3.09 10.30 -18.63
C THR A 156 3.89 11.50 -19.08
N TYR A 157 4.65 12.09 -18.17
CA TYR A 157 5.60 13.16 -18.43
C TYR A 157 6.95 12.77 -17.83
N GLU A 158 7.96 12.68 -18.68
CA GLU A 158 9.20 11.94 -18.38
C GLU A 158 10.45 12.79 -18.63
N ASP A 159 11.62 12.30 -18.21
CA ASP A 159 12.90 13.01 -18.23
C ASP A 159 12.81 14.41 -17.61
N LEU A 160 12.08 14.52 -16.50
CA LEU A 160 11.74 15.79 -15.88
C LEU A 160 12.90 16.39 -15.09
N THR A 161 12.96 17.72 -15.10
CA THR A 161 13.68 18.52 -14.10
C THR A 161 12.66 19.23 -13.20
N PRO A 162 13.06 19.72 -12.01
CA PRO A 162 12.18 20.51 -11.15
C PRO A 162 11.58 21.74 -11.86
N GLU A 163 12.39 22.44 -12.67
CA GLU A 163 11.96 23.61 -13.44
C GLU A 163 10.91 23.21 -14.46
N ARG A 164 11.16 22.13 -15.20
CA ARG A 164 10.23 21.65 -16.22
C ARG A 164 8.91 21.17 -15.61
N LEU A 165 8.94 20.47 -14.48
CA LEU A 165 7.71 20.09 -13.79
C LEU A 165 6.96 21.32 -13.27
N SER A 166 7.67 22.33 -12.76
CA SER A 166 7.08 23.60 -12.32
C SER A 166 6.32 24.31 -13.46
N GLU A 167 6.89 24.34 -14.68
CA GLU A 167 6.24 24.88 -15.87
C GLU A 167 5.00 24.06 -16.26
N ILE A 168 5.10 22.73 -16.23
CA ILE A 168 3.98 21.85 -16.55
C ILE A 168 2.82 22.10 -15.58
N ILE A 169 3.09 22.20 -14.27
CA ILE A 169 2.08 22.50 -13.26
C ILE A 169 1.40 23.85 -13.55
N ASP A 170 2.16 24.88 -13.94
CA ASP A 170 1.60 26.20 -14.29
C ASP A 170 0.72 26.13 -15.54
N GLU A 171 1.09 25.35 -16.55
CA GLU A 171 0.26 25.14 -17.75
C GLU A 171 -1.05 24.42 -17.42
N PHE A 172 -1.00 23.38 -16.58
CA PHE A 172 -2.20 22.69 -16.10
C PHE A 172 -3.08 23.63 -15.28
N GLU A 173 -2.49 24.40 -14.37
CA GLU A 173 -3.23 25.38 -13.57
C GLU A 173 -3.87 26.45 -14.45
N ALA A 174 -3.20 26.91 -15.49
CA ALA A 174 -3.76 27.86 -16.45
C ALA A 174 -4.79 27.25 -17.42
N GLY A 175 -5.14 25.97 -17.27
CA GLY A 175 -6.10 25.27 -18.14
C GLY A 175 -5.56 24.93 -19.53
N ARG A 176 -4.23 24.89 -19.69
CA ARG A 176 -3.53 24.60 -20.95
C ARG A 176 -2.74 23.28 -20.91
N GLY A 177 -3.07 22.39 -19.97
CA GLY A 177 -2.41 21.09 -19.80
C GLY A 177 -2.33 20.25 -21.09
N ASP A 178 -3.37 20.28 -21.92
CA ASP A 178 -3.44 19.57 -23.21
C ASP A 178 -2.37 20.02 -24.23
N SER A 179 -1.78 21.21 -24.04
CA SER A 179 -0.70 21.70 -24.90
C SER A 179 0.67 21.11 -24.54
N VAL A 180 0.80 20.50 -23.36
CA VAL A 180 2.05 19.89 -22.91
C VAL A 180 2.24 18.54 -23.58
N ARG A 181 3.34 18.39 -24.33
CA ARG A 181 3.70 17.11 -24.99
C ARG A 181 3.83 16.00 -23.96
N THR A 182 3.20 14.86 -24.20
CA THR A 182 3.35 13.65 -23.38
C THR A 182 4.65 12.89 -23.68
N GLY A 183 5.10 12.08 -22.73
CA GLY A 183 6.37 11.35 -22.77
C GLY A 183 7.58 12.20 -22.34
N PRO A 184 8.78 11.92 -22.88
CA PRO A 184 9.99 12.65 -22.55
C PRO A 184 9.86 14.15 -22.77
N GLN A 185 10.30 14.97 -21.83
CA GLN A 185 10.37 16.43 -21.96
C GLN A 185 11.70 16.92 -22.57
N THR A 186 12.43 16.01 -23.21
CA THR A 186 13.68 16.30 -23.92
C THR A 186 13.55 15.95 -25.40
N GLU A 187 14.59 16.21 -26.18
CA GLU A 187 14.65 15.90 -27.62
C GLU A 187 14.68 14.40 -27.93
N ARG A 188 14.81 13.53 -26.91
CA ARG A 188 14.82 12.09 -27.17
C ARG A 188 13.44 11.60 -27.62
N PHE A 189 13.48 10.58 -28.48
CA PHE A 189 12.28 9.90 -28.96
C PHE A 189 11.98 8.68 -28.10
N TYR A 190 10.87 8.71 -27.36
CA TYR A 190 10.48 7.64 -26.43
C TYR A 190 11.66 7.25 -25.49
N ALA A 191 12.10 6.00 -25.53
CA ALA A 191 13.21 5.47 -24.73
C ALA A 191 14.57 5.49 -25.46
N ALA A 192 14.71 6.25 -26.55
CA ALA A 192 15.96 6.33 -27.29
C ALA A 192 17.09 6.91 -26.42
N PRO A 193 18.34 6.41 -26.54
CA PRO A 193 19.46 6.99 -25.82
C PRO A 193 19.66 8.46 -26.23
N ALA A 194 19.86 9.35 -25.25
CA ALA A 194 20.13 10.76 -25.50
C ALA A 194 21.40 11.00 -26.34
N SER A 195 22.34 10.04 -26.33
CA SER A 195 23.56 10.05 -27.15
C SER A 195 23.35 9.61 -28.60
N GLY A 196 22.11 9.33 -29.02
CA GLY A 196 21.78 8.76 -30.32
C GLY A 196 21.69 7.23 -30.32
N PHE A 197 21.17 6.67 -31.42
CA PHE A 197 20.90 5.23 -31.52
C PHE A 197 22.17 4.38 -31.50
N THR A 198 22.27 3.50 -30.51
CA THR A 198 23.34 2.49 -30.41
C THR A 198 22.89 1.12 -30.95
N SER A 199 21.58 0.86 -30.95
CA SER A 199 20.92 -0.31 -31.52
C SER A 199 19.93 0.09 -32.62
N LEU A 200 19.48 -0.86 -33.44
CA LEU A 200 18.49 -0.63 -34.50
C LEU A 200 18.88 0.50 -35.49
N LYS A 201 20.18 0.62 -35.79
CA LYS A 201 20.72 1.71 -36.64
C LYS A 201 20.37 1.60 -38.12
N ASP A 202 20.09 0.38 -38.59
CA ASP A 202 19.79 0.13 -39.99
C ASP A 202 18.30 -0.20 -40.13
N GLU A 203 17.59 0.69 -40.80
CA GLU A 203 16.17 0.59 -41.10
C GLU A 203 15.81 -0.71 -41.82
N LYS A 204 16.74 -1.26 -42.63
CA LYS A 204 16.54 -2.55 -43.32
C LYS A 204 16.38 -3.73 -42.36
N ASN A 205 16.96 -3.64 -41.17
CA ASN A 205 16.87 -4.69 -40.15
C ASN A 205 15.60 -4.56 -39.28
N VAL A 206 14.85 -3.46 -39.42
CA VAL A 206 13.71 -3.11 -38.57
C VAL A 206 12.39 -3.22 -39.32
N LEU A 207 12.33 -2.80 -40.60
CA LEU A 207 11.10 -2.83 -41.37
C LEU A 207 10.66 -4.25 -41.74
N LYS A 208 9.37 -4.55 -41.54
CA LYS A 208 8.78 -5.86 -41.90
C LYS A 208 8.97 -6.20 -43.38
N ALA A 209 8.85 -5.20 -44.26
CA ALA A 209 9.03 -5.33 -45.71
C ALA A 209 10.44 -5.77 -46.12
N THR A 210 11.48 -5.42 -45.35
CA THR A 210 12.86 -5.83 -45.59
C THR A 210 13.24 -7.09 -44.81
N ARG A 211 12.55 -7.38 -43.70
CA ARG A 211 12.74 -8.61 -42.90
C ARG A 211 12.14 -9.86 -43.54
N GLU A 212 11.05 -9.72 -44.31
CA GLU A 212 10.36 -10.80 -45.03
C GLU A 212 10.81 -10.97 -46.49
N ALA A 213 11.66 -10.06 -47.00
CA ALA A 213 12.34 -10.28 -48.27
C ALA A 213 13.25 -11.51 -48.14
N PRO A 214 13.29 -12.43 -49.12
CA PRO A 214 14.13 -13.61 -49.03
C PRO A 214 15.57 -13.16 -48.84
N SER A 215 16.13 -13.46 -47.67
CA SER A 215 17.53 -13.26 -47.37
C SER A 215 18.35 -13.82 -48.53
N ARG A 216 18.94 -12.95 -49.36
CA ARG A 216 20.02 -13.37 -50.25
C ARG A 216 21.09 -13.91 -49.32
N LYS A 217 21.27 -15.24 -49.34
CA LYS A 217 22.20 -16.02 -48.52
C LYS A 217 23.33 -15.12 -48.02
N ALA A 218 23.23 -14.71 -46.75
CA ALA A 218 24.40 -14.20 -46.05
C ALA A 218 25.47 -15.29 -46.22
N GLY A 219 26.63 -14.89 -46.72
CA GLY A 219 27.76 -15.80 -46.87
C GLY A 219 27.96 -16.56 -45.57
N SER A 220 28.24 -17.85 -45.69
CA SER A 220 28.62 -18.74 -44.60
C SER A 220 29.91 -18.24 -43.94
N GLY A 221 29.83 -17.17 -43.16
CA GLY A 221 30.76 -16.89 -42.09
C GLY A 221 30.27 -17.63 -40.87
N GLU A 222 31.10 -18.51 -40.32
CA GLU A 222 30.87 -19.20 -39.06
C GLU A 222 30.74 -18.17 -37.94
N GLY A 223 29.53 -17.65 -37.75
CA GLY A 223 29.14 -16.97 -36.54
C GLY A 223 29.02 -18.03 -35.46
N GLU A 224 30.07 -18.15 -34.65
CA GLU A 224 30.07 -18.98 -33.44
C GLU A 224 28.82 -18.64 -32.64
N ALA A 225 27.92 -19.61 -32.50
CA ALA A 225 26.68 -19.44 -31.77
C ALA A 225 27.03 -19.14 -30.32
N VAL A 226 26.93 -17.87 -29.92
CA VAL A 226 27.08 -17.49 -28.52
C VAL A 226 25.97 -18.23 -27.76
N PRO A 227 26.30 -19.22 -26.92
CA PRO A 227 25.27 -19.93 -26.17
C PRO A 227 24.57 -18.92 -25.25
N PRO A 228 23.27 -19.11 -24.97
CA PRO A 228 22.57 -18.26 -24.00
C PRO A 228 23.40 -18.18 -22.72
N SER A 229 23.54 -16.98 -22.16
CA SER A 229 24.32 -16.80 -20.93
C SER A 229 23.73 -17.73 -19.87
N ASN A 230 24.46 -18.78 -19.53
CA ASN A 230 24.21 -19.58 -18.34
C ASN A 230 24.63 -18.72 -17.15
N ALA A 231 23.88 -17.65 -16.87
CA ALA A 231 23.86 -17.07 -15.54
C ALA A 231 23.35 -18.20 -14.64
N ALA A 232 24.29 -18.91 -14.02
CA ALA A 232 24.00 -20.02 -13.16
C ALA A 232 23.01 -19.52 -12.10
N LYS A 233 21.84 -20.16 -12.00
CA LYS A 233 20.99 -19.99 -10.82
C LYS A 233 21.90 -20.25 -9.61
N PRO A 234 21.92 -19.36 -8.61
CA PRO A 234 22.73 -19.60 -7.42
C PRO A 234 22.37 -20.98 -6.86
N LYS A 235 23.38 -21.83 -6.67
CA LYS A 235 23.18 -23.07 -5.93
C LYS A 235 22.85 -22.67 -4.50
N THR A 236 21.60 -22.81 -4.11
CA THR A 236 21.18 -22.55 -2.74
C THR A 236 20.65 -23.85 -2.14
N ASP A 237 21.07 -24.14 -0.91
CA ASP A 237 20.55 -25.26 -0.12
C ASP A 237 19.20 -24.92 0.53
N ALA A 238 18.56 -23.81 0.11
CA ALA A 238 17.23 -23.46 0.57
C ALA A 238 16.26 -24.58 0.18
N ARG A 239 15.40 -24.95 1.14
CA ARG A 239 14.39 -26.02 1.00
C ARG A 239 13.56 -25.89 -0.30
N VAL A 240 13.36 -24.67 -0.80
CA VAL A 240 12.52 -24.33 -1.96
C VAL A 240 13.27 -24.48 -3.31
N THR A 241 14.61 -24.53 -3.31
CA THR A 241 15.43 -24.66 -4.53
C THR A 241 16.18 -25.99 -4.60
N SER A 242 15.92 -26.90 -3.66
CA SER A 242 16.55 -28.22 -3.63
C SER A 242 16.21 -29.03 -4.89
N PRO A 243 17.20 -29.62 -5.59
CA PRO A 243 16.95 -30.55 -6.70
C PRO A 243 16.16 -31.80 -6.32
N ALA A 244 16.03 -32.09 -5.02
CA ALA A 244 15.23 -33.20 -4.50
C ALA A 244 13.72 -32.89 -4.49
N LEU A 245 13.31 -31.63 -4.69
CA LEU A 245 11.92 -31.29 -4.92
C LEU A 245 11.52 -31.66 -6.35
N LYS A 246 10.70 -32.69 -6.49
CA LYS A 246 10.01 -32.96 -7.76
C LYS A 246 9.12 -31.77 -8.08
N SER A 247 9.27 -31.22 -9.29
CA SER A 247 8.31 -30.30 -9.89
C SER A 247 6.88 -30.85 -9.74
N PRO A 248 5.84 -30.00 -9.65
CA PRO A 248 4.49 -30.47 -9.93
C PRO A 248 4.50 -31.23 -11.26
N SER A 249 3.79 -32.37 -11.27
CA SER A 249 3.79 -33.41 -12.31
C SER A 249 3.94 -32.86 -13.74
N ASP A 250 4.83 -33.47 -14.55
CA ASP A 250 4.92 -33.21 -16.00
C ASP A 250 3.66 -33.65 -16.76
N VAL A 251 2.74 -34.33 -16.07
CA VAL A 251 1.43 -34.69 -16.60
C VAL A 251 0.56 -33.44 -16.61
N LYS A 252 0.31 -32.90 -17.81
CA LYS A 252 -0.76 -31.92 -18.05
C LYS A 252 -2.07 -32.54 -17.54
N VAL A 253 -2.57 -32.02 -16.43
CA VAL A 253 -3.88 -32.38 -15.90
C VAL A 253 -4.90 -32.02 -16.97
N SER A 254 -5.79 -32.96 -17.32
CA SER A 254 -6.79 -32.68 -18.34
C SER A 254 -7.75 -31.60 -17.80
N PRO A 255 -8.28 -30.71 -18.67
CA PRO A 255 -9.23 -29.67 -18.25
C PRO A 255 -10.46 -30.23 -17.51
N SER A 256 -10.81 -31.49 -17.77
CA SER A 256 -11.87 -32.22 -17.07
C SER A 256 -11.55 -32.53 -15.61
N VAL A 257 -10.29 -32.84 -15.29
CA VAL A 257 -9.83 -33.14 -13.93
C VAL A 257 -9.68 -31.84 -13.14
N GLU A 258 -9.10 -30.78 -13.74
CA GLU A 258 -9.06 -29.45 -13.11
C GLU A 258 -10.46 -28.91 -12.80
N LYS A 259 -11.42 -29.13 -13.72
CA LYS A 259 -12.81 -28.72 -13.52
C LYS A 259 -13.53 -29.54 -12.44
N ALA A 260 -13.13 -30.79 -12.23
CA ALA A 260 -13.70 -31.67 -11.20
C ALA A 260 -13.14 -31.37 -9.79
N GLU A 261 -11.88 -30.94 -9.70
CA GLU A 261 -11.23 -30.54 -8.44
C GLU A 261 -11.51 -29.07 -8.04
N SER A 262 -11.85 -28.22 -9.02
CA SER A 262 -12.24 -26.84 -8.75
C SER A 262 -13.57 -26.81 -8.00
N ALA A 263 -13.54 -26.43 -6.72
CA ALA A 263 -14.75 -26.17 -5.97
C ALA A 263 -15.60 -25.14 -6.73
N PRO A 264 -16.92 -25.39 -6.93
CA PRO A 264 -17.78 -24.37 -7.48
C PRO A 264 -17.73 -23.15 -6.58
N ALA A 265 -17.60 -21.97 -7.20
CA ALA A 265 -17.67 -20.72 -6.45
C ALA A 265 -18.94 -20.72 -5.58
N PRO A 266 -18.84 -20.32 -4.30
CA PRO A 266 -20.01 -20.19 -3.44
C PRO A 266 -21.08 -19.38 -4.17
N LYS A 267 -22.33 -19.85 -4.15
CA LYS A 267 -23.44 -19.08 -4.75
C LYS A 267 -23.55 -17.75 -4.00
N GLU A 268 -23.20 -16.66 -4.68
CA GLU A 268 -23.35 -15.33 -4.10
C GLU A 268 -24.83 -15.01 -3.87
N ASN A 269 -25.21 -14.80 -2.60
CA ASN A 269 -26.52 -14.26 -2.26
C ASN A 269 -26.41 -12.74 -2.13
N LYS A 270 -26.76 -12.04 -3.22
CA LYS A 270 -26.72 -10.57 -3.31
C LYS A 270 -27.52 -9.89 -2.21
N ALA A 271 -28.73 -10.37 -1.92
CA ALA A 271 -29.59 -9.78 -0.91
C ALA A 271 -28.97 -9.89 0.48
N ALA A 272 -28.39 -11.04 0.83
CA ALA A 272 -27.70 -11.23 2.10
C ALA A 272 -26.42 -10.39 2.19
N ALA A 273 -25.64 -10.29 1.10
CA ALA A 273 -24.42 -9.50 1.05
C ALA A 273 -24.69 -8.00 1.19
N ASN A 274 -25.79 -7.51 0.60
CA ASN A 274 -26.18 -6.10 0.67
C ASN A 274 -26.90 -5.75 1.99
N ALA A 275 -27.45 -6.74 2.72
CA ALA A 275 -28.13 -6.54 4.00
C ALA A 275 -27.21 -6.60 5.23
N ALA A 276 -25.92 -6.93 5.05
CA ALA A 276 -24.97 -6.98 6.14
C ALA A 276 -24.70 -5.56 6.68
N GLU A 277 -25.15 -5.28 7.91
CA GLU A 277 -24.83 -4.01 8.57
C GLU A 277 -23.31 -3.84 8.71
N PRO A 278 -22.79 -2.62 8.52
CA PRO A 278 -21.39 -2.36 8.76
C PRO A 278 -21.11 -2.60 10.25
N LEU A 279 -20.42 -3.70 10.56
CA LEU A 279 -19.70 -3.84 11.82
C LEU A 279 -18.56 -2.82 11.78
N VAL A 280 -18.87 -1.57 12.10
CA VAL A 280 -17.86 -0.55 12.33
C VAL A 280 -17.11 -1.03 13.57
N GLU A 281 -15.92 -1.57 13.39
CA GLU A 281 -14.99 -1.73 14.49
C GLU A 281 -14.85 -0.35 15.14
N ASP A 282 -15.29 -0.27 16.40
CA ASP A 282 -15.23 0.94 17.23
C ASP A 282 -13.93 1.67 16.91
N THR A 283 -14.05 2.95 16.54
CA THR A 283 -12.92 3.82 16.24
C THR A 283 -12.05 3.93 17.49
N ARG A 284 -11.14 2.98 17.65
CA ARG A 284 -10.12 3.02 18.69
C ARG A 284 -9.29 4.25 18.35
N LYS A 285 -9.45 5.28 19.19
CA LYS A 285 -8.74 6.57 19.13
C LYS A 285 -7.41 6.42 18.40
N GLN A 286 -7.25 7.17 17.30
CA GLN A 286 -5.93 7.42 16.73
C GLN A 286 -4.97 7.70 17.89
N ARG A 287 -3.86 6.98 17.91
CA ARG A 287 -2.81 7.14 18.91
C ARG A 287 -2.39 8.61 18.85
N SER A 288 -2.75 9.40 19.86
CA SER A 288 -2.38 10.80 19.93
C SER A 288 -0.87 10.90 19.77
N SER A 289 -0.42 11.72 18.82
CA SER A 289 0.95 12.20 18.80
C SER A 289 1.29 12.68 20.21
N ARG A 290 2.37 12.14 20.76
CA ARG A 290 2.88 12.55 22.06
C ARG A 290 3.38 13.98 21.89
N GLU A 291 2.75 14.94 22.55
CA GLU A 291 3.31 16.28 22.71
C GLU A 291 4.74 16.16 23.29
N PRO A 292 5.71 16.95 22.81
CA PRO A 292 7.04 16.95 23.39
C PRO A 292 6.98 17.54 24.80
N SER A 293 7.47 16.77 25.77
CA SER A 293 7.63 17.19 27.15
C SER A 293 8.61 18.36 27.26
N LYS A 294 8.24 19.35 28.06
CA LYS A 294 9.10 20.45 28.53
C LYS A 294 10.32 19.92 29.31
N GLY A 295 11.46 20.62 29.15
CA GLY A 295 12.72 20.45 29.89
C GLY A 295 13.77 19.72 29.03
N ASP A 296 14.93 20.28 28.68
CA ASP A 296 15.75 21.31 29.31
C ASP A 296 16.41 22.23 28.27
N ALA A 297 16.59 23.49 28.63
CA ALA A 297 17.25 24.52 27.84
C ALA A 297 18.78 24.38 27.89
N PRO A 298 19.51 24.80 26.84
CA PRO A 298 20.82 25.39 26.98
C PRO A 298 20.75 26.93 26.81
N THR A 299 21.52 27.56 27.68
CA THR A 299 21.91 28.97 27.83
C THR A 299 21.93 29.85 26.57
N SER A 300 21.39 31.05 26.74
CA SER A 300 21.38 32.20 25.85
C SER A 300 22.73 32.93 25.75
N GLU A 301 23.14 33.27 24.54
CA GLU A 301 23.94 34.46 24.26
C GLU A 301 23.05 35.52 23.59
N GLN A 302 23.19 36.76 24.06
CA GLN A 302 22.37 37.92 23.75
C GLN A 302 22.82 38.61 22.46
N VAL A 303 21.88 39.08 21.64
CA VAL A 303 21.99 40.37 20.92
C VAL A 303 20.60 41.01 20.80
N GLU A 304 20.51 42.27 21.22
CA GLU A 304 19.32 43.14 21.28
C GLU A 304 18.87 43.70 19.92
N GLY A 305 17.58 44.07 19.81
CA GLY A 305 17.11 45.03 18.79
C GLY A 305 15.63 44.92 18.43
N ALA A 306 14.75 45.61 19.17
CA ALA A 306 13.35 45.89 18.81
C ALA A 306 13.23 47.27 18.12
N PRO A 307 12.11 47.64 17.43
CA PRO A 307 10.89 48.03 18.16
C PRO A 307 9.51 47.74 17.51
N LYS A 308 8.55 47.41 18.40
CA LYS A 308 7.14 47.88 18.60
C LYS A 308 6.07 47.91 17.48
N SER A 309 4.94 47.28 17.84
CA SER A 309 3.57 47.34 17.28
C SER A 309 2.89 48.72 17.33
N PRO A 310 1.63 48.83 16.83
CA PRO A 310 0.53 48.91 17.80
C PRO A 310 -0.77 48.13 17.45
N ASP A 311 -1.56 47.96 18.51
CA ASP A 311 -2.90 47.36 18.68
C ASP A 311 -4.07 48.03 17.93
N ALA A 312 -5.12 47.23 17.69
CA ALA A 312 -6.54 47.45 18.04
C ALA A 312 -7.35 46.25 17.46
N GLY A 313 -8.26 45.54 18.13
CA GLY A 313 -9.13 45.87 19.25
C GLY A 313 -10.56 46.10 18.76
N SER A 314 -11.41 45.08 18.68
CA SER A 314 -12.87 45.23 18.85
C SER A 314 -13.60 43.88 19.01
N THR A 315 -14.21 43.73 20.18
CA THR A 315 -15.24 42.79 20.60
C THR A 315 -16.60 43.03 19.91
N LEU A 316 -17.46 42.01 19.78
CA LEU A 316 -18.81 41.99 20.38
C LEU A 316 -19.59 40.69 20.06
N SER A 317 -20.55 40.44 20.94
CA SER A 317 -21.23 39.18 21.27
C SER A 317 -22.73 39.20 20.93
N ILE A 318 -23.27 38.01 20.61
CA ILE A 318 -24.62 37.46 20.92
C ILE A 318 -25.88 38.23 20.43
N ALA A 319 -26.71 37.54 19.63
CA ALA A 319 -28.18 37.52 19.82
C ALA A 319 -28.83 36.29 19.15
N LYS A 320 -29.67 35.59 19.92
CA LYS A 320 -30.66 34.59 19.48
C LYS A 320 -31.95 35.30 19.04
N THR A 321 -32.61 34.79 18.02
CA THR A 321 -34.08 34.83 17.90
C THR A 321 -34.59 33.60 17.16
N ALA A 322 -35.55 32.92 17.77
CA ALA A 322 -36.35 31.85 17.19
C ALA A 322 -37.59 32.44 16.49
N SER A 323 -38.14 31.73 15.51
CA SER A 323 -39.57 31.81 15.22
C SER A 323 -40.09 30.46 14.69
N SER A 324 -41.15 30.02 15.36
CA SER A 324 -42.00 28.85 15.12
C SER A 324 -42.87 28.98 13.89
N LEU A 325 -43.34 27.85 13.33
CA LEU A 325 -44.72 27.68 12.86
C LEU A 325 -45.11 26.19 12.91
N SER A 326 -46.30 25.92 13.45
CA SER A 326 -46.93 24.61 13.65
C SER A 326 -48.38 24.65 13.18
N GLY A 327 -48.89 23.52 12.65
CA GLY A 327 -50.31 23.16 12.54
C GLY A 327 -50.44 21.79 11.82
N LYS A 328 -50.78 20.67 12.47
CA LYS A 328 -52.12 20.13 12.88
C LYS A 328 -53.06 19.90 11.68
N SER A 329 -53.77 18.77 11.45
CA SER A 329 -54.09 17.52 12.19
C SER A 329 -54.75 16.50 11.22
N ALA A 330 -54.84 15.22 11.65
CA ALA A 330 -55.49 14.04 11.02
C ALA A 330 -57.05 14.02 11.15
N PRO A 331 -57.82 12.95 10.78
CA PRO A 331 -57.89 11.69 11.58
C PRO A 331 -58.29 10.33 10.89
N ALA A 332 -58.06 9.23 11.66
CA ALA A 332 -58.82 7.95 11.88
C ALA A 332 -59.13 6.95 10.73
N GLY A 333 -59.20 5.61 10.93
CA GLY A 333 -59.12 4.74 12.13
C GLY A 333 -59.22 3.21 11.83
N ASP A 334 -59.01 2.42 12.90
CA ASP A 334 -59.46 1.03 13.27
C ASP A 334 -59.03 -0.19 12.41
N ASP A 335 -58.76 -1.42 12.89
CA ASP A 335 -59.22 -2.20 14.06
C ASP A 335 -58.27 -3.43 14.33
N VAL A 336 -58.63 -4.19 15.37
CA VAL A 336 -57.95 -5.13 16.28
C VAL A 336 -57.60 -6.53 15.75
N GLY A 337 -56.66 -7.22 16.40
CA GLY A 337 -56.50 -8.68 16.28
C GLY A 337 -55.42 -9.30 17.17
N GLU A 338 -55.78 -9.59 18.42
CA GLU A 338 -54.98 -10.27 19.46
C GLU A 338 -55.00 -11.80 19.25
N ILE A 339 -53.83 -12.47 19.24
CA ILE A 339 -53.66 -13.86 19.73
C ILE A 339 -52.17 -14.16 19.97
N ASN A 340 -51.86 -14.52 21.21
CA ASN A 340 -50.71 -15.33 21.61
C ASN A 340 -51.31 -16.57 22.31
N PRO A 341 -50.67 -17.76 22.29
CA PRO A 341 -49.76 -17.99 23.40
C PRO A 341 -48.56 -18.94 23.11
N THR A 342 -47.46 -18.63 23.83
CA THR A 342 -46.43 -19.50 24.43
C THR A 342 -45.90 -20.72 23.69
N VAL A 343 -44.56 -20.76 23.51
CA VAL A 343 -43.67 -21.71 24.22
C VAL A 343 -42.35 -21.02 24.57
N ALA A 344 -41.95 -21.14 25.83
CA ALA A 344 -40.70 -20.67 26.42
C ALA A 344 -39.49 -21.46 25.91
N LEU A 345 -38.29 -20.86 25.93
CA LEU A 345 -37.08 -21.46 26.53
C LEU A 345 -35.88 -20.49 26.54
N ALA A 346 -35.56 -20.07 27.77
CA ALA A 346 -34.23 -19.85 28.33
C ALA A 346 -33.12 -19.25 27.45
N ARG A 347 -32.83 -17.97 27.73
CA ARG A 347 -31.53 -17.33 27.53
C ARG A 347 -30.41 -18.15 28.18
N THR A 348 -29.50 -18.68 27.37
CA THR A 348 -28.12 -18.93 27.79
C THR A 348 -27.23 -17.90 27.11
N ALA A 349 -26.71 -16.97 27.90
CA ALA A 349 -25.73 -16.01 27.45
C ALA A 349 -24.39 -16.74 27.24
N LYS A 350 -24.06 -17.07 25.98
CA LYS A 350 -22.68 -17.39 25.59
C LYS A 350 -21.98 -16.08 25.23
N GLY A 351 -21.21 -15.56 26.18
CA GLY A 351 -20.27 -14.47 25.93
C GLY A 351 -19.31 -14.85 24.81
N LYS A 352 -19.16 -13.95 23.83
CA LYS A 352 -18.18 -14.08 22.75
C LYS A 352 -16.77 -14.01 23.34
N ARG A 353 -16.05 -15.13 23.30
CA ARG A 353 -14.60 -15.17 23.59
C ARG A 353 -13.86 -14.33 22.55
N LYS A 354 -13.04 -13.41 23.05
CA LYS A 354 -12.02 -12.65 22.30
C LYS A 354 -11.03 -13.64 21.64
N PRO A 355 -10.49 -13.37 20.44
CA PRO A 355 -9.39 -14.16 19.91
C PRO A 355 -8.22 -14.10 20.88
N GLU A 356 -7.85 -15.25 21.41
CA GLU A 356 -6.78 -15.43 22.39
C GLU A 356 -5.44 -15.17 21.70
N GLU A 357 -4.69 -14.19 22.20
CA GLU A 357 -3.27 -14.05 21.91
C GLU A 357 -2.60 -15.35 22.40
N PRO A 358 -1.75 -16.02 21.60
CA PRO A 358 -1.21 -17.32 21.98
C PRO A 358 -0.56 -17.22 23.35
N GLU A 359 -1.05 -17.99 24.32
CA GLU A 359 -0.64 -17.90 25.71
C GLU A 359 0.89 -17.98 25.82
N LYS A 360 1.47 -17.05 26.57
CA LYS A 360 2.91 -17.06 26.85
C LYS A 360 3.23 -18.30 27.68
N PRO A 361 4.33 -19.02 27.38
CA PRO A 361 4.74 -20.19 28.17
C PRO A 361 4.87 -19.85 29.66
N SER A 362 4.51 -20.78 30.56
CA SER A 362 4.54 -20.53 32.01
C SER A 362 5.95 -20.25 32.52
N LEU A 363 6.09 -19.35 33.51
CA LEU A 363 7.36 -19.10 34.20
C LEU A 363 7.85 -20.26 35.08
N LEU A 364 6.99 -21.26 35.32
CA LEU A 364 7.28 -22.51 36.04
C LEU A 364 7.55 -23.69 35.09
N ASP A 365 7.67 -23.43 33.79
CA ASP A 365 7.96 -24.47 32.79
C ASP A 365 9.38 -25.03 32.98
N LYS A 366 9.53 -26.34 32.79
CA LYS A 366 10.82 -27.05 32.86
C LYS A 366 11.77 -26.63 31.73
N ASP A 367 11.20 -26.12 30.62
CA ASP A 367 11.94 -25.71 29.44
C ASP A 367 12.31 -24.20 29.49
N ARG A 368 12.09 -23.54 30.65
CA ARG A 368 12.53 -22.16 30.88
C ARG A 368 14.05 -22.12 31.10
N PRO A 369 14.79 -21.29 30.35
CA PRO A 369 16.23 -21.12 30.60
C PRO A 369 16.50 -20.59 32.01
N ILE A 370 17.64 -20.99 32.57
CA ILE A 370 18.07 -20.55 33.91
C ILE A 370 18.26 -19.03 33.91
N GLY A 371 17.33 -18.35 34.57
CA GLY A 371 17.43 -16.92 34.84
C GLY A 371 18.40 -16.65 35.98
N MET A 372 19.09 -15.52 35.93
CA MET A 372 19.94 -15.02 37.00
C MET A 372 19.44 -13.66 37.50
N GLU A 373 19.81 -13.31 38.73
CA GLU A 373 19.66 -11.94 39.21
C GLU A 373 20.56 -11.00 38.39
N ARG A 374 20.10 -9.76 38.19
CA ARG A 374 20.79 -8.80 37.32
C ARG A 374 22.25 -8.59 37.80
N PRO A 375 23.27 -8.94 37.00
CA PRO A 375 24.66 -8.75 37.39
C PRO A 375 25.04 -7.26 37.44
N ALA A 376 26.11 -6.94 38.17
CA ALA A 376 26.62 -5.57 38.28
C ALA A 376 27.06 -5.00 36.91
N ALA A 377 27.50 -5.87 35.99
CA ALA A 377 27.78 -5.55 34.60
C ALA A 377 27.03 -6.55 33.70
N PRO A 378 25.83 -6.22 33.20
CA PRO A 378 25.14 -7.03 32.20
C PRO A 378 25.80 -6.84 30.83
N ASP A 379 25.74 -7.88 30.00
CA ASP A 379 26.19 -7.81 28.62
C ASP A 379 25.20 -6.99 27.77
N GLU A 380 25.71 -6.31 26.74
CA GLU A 380 24.88 -5.56 25.79
C GLU A 380 24.32 -6.51 24.73
N LEU A 381 23.17 -7.13 25.04
CA LEU A 381 22.56 -8.19 24.22
C LEU A 381 22.20 -7.72 22.81
N GLN A 382 22.10 -6.41 22.59
CA GLN A 382 21.87 -5.78 21.28
C GLN A 382 22.98 -6.06 20.25
N MET A 383 24.19 -6.45 20.72
CA MET A 383 25.28 -6.88 19.84
C MET A 383 24.91 -8.12 19.01
N ILE A 384 23.94 -8.93 19.47
CA ILE A 384 23.40 -10.06 18.71
C ILE A 384 22.44 -9.53 17.64
N SER A 385 22.74 -9.82 16.38
CA SER A 385 21.91 -9.42 15.25
C SER A 385 20.48 -9.89 15.42
N GLY A 386 19.60 -8.91 15.61
CA GLY A 386 18.15 -9.04 15.67
C GLY A 386 17.55 -9.15 17.07
N VAL A 387 18.40 -9.04 18.10
CA VAL A 387 18.02 -8.52 19.42
C VAL A 387 18.00 -6.99 19.33
N GLY A 388 16.81 -6.39 19.43
CA GLY A 388 16.66 -4.93 19.52
C GLY A 388 16.29 -4.48 20.94
N PRO A 389 16.21 -3.17 21.21
CA PRO A 389 15.96 -2.63 22.56
C PRO A 389 14.72 -3.20 23.24
N LYS A 390 13.66 -3.51 22.47
CA LYS A 390 12.44 -4.10 23.02
C LYS A 390 12.58 -5.57 23.37
N ILE A 391 13.37 -6.32 22.61
CA ILE A 391 13.64 -7.74 22.84
C ILE A 391 14.56 -7.89 24.04
N GLU A 392 15.61 -7.08 24.12
CA GLU A 392 16.51 -7.04 25.27
C GLU A 392 15.76 -6.78 26.58
N GLN A 393 14.82 -5.82 26.60
CA GLN A 393 13.94 -5.62 27.76
C GLN A 393 13.15 -6.87 28.16
N ILE A 394 12.69 -7.66 27.18
CA ILE A 394 11.97 -8.92 27.43
C ILE A 394 12.94 -9.94 28.02
N LEU A 395 14.14 -10.11 27.43
CA LEU A 395 15.16 -11.03 27.93
C LEU A 395 15.59 -10.69 29.38
N HIS A 396 15.83 -9.41 29.66
CA HIS A 396 16.12 -8.92 31.02
C HIS A 396 14.98 -9.25 32.00
N SER A 397 13.71 -9.07 31.59
CA SER A 397 12.57 -9.41 32.44
C SER A 397 12.44 -10.92 32.72
N LEU A 398 13.02 -11.75 31.87
CA LEU A 398 13.06 -13.21 32.02
C LEU A 398 14.26 -13.70 32.83
N GLY A 399 15.21 -12.82 33.17
CA GLY A 399 16.43 -13.13 33.92
C GLY A 399 17.65 -13.44 33.04
N ILE A 400 17.62 -13.09 31.75
CA ILE A 400 18.71 -13.33 30.80
C ILE A 400 19.46 -12.01 30.61
N PHE A 401 20.72 -11.95 31.05
CA PHE A 401 21.53 -10.73 31.06
C PHE A 401 22.91 -10.89 30.43
N THR A 402 23.31 -12.10 30.05
CA THR A 402 24.66 -12.39 29.55
C THR A 402 24.66 -13.20 28.25
N PHE A 403 25.70 -13.02 27.43
CA PHE A 403 25.93 -13.82 26.22
C PHE A 403 26.14 -15.30 26.56
N ALA A 404 26.78 -15.59 27.71
CA ALA A 404 26.98 -16.95 28.18
C ALA A 404 25.65 -17.72 28.41
N GLN A 405 24.62 -17.03 28.93
CA GLN A 405 23.29 -17.63 29.09
C GLN A 405 22.68 -18.00 27.73
N ILE A 406 22.72 -17.09 26.76
CA ILE A 406 22.15 -17.31 25.42
C ILE A 406 22.94 -18.39 24.66
N ALA A 407 24.27 -18.42 24.83
CA ALA A 407 25.15 -19.42 24.20
C ALA A 407 24.89 -20.85 24.72
N ALA A 408 24.34 -21.00 25.93
CA ALA A 408 24.07 -22.27 26.56
C ALA A 408 22.66 -22.83 26.26
N TRP A 409 21.82 -22.10 25.53
CA TRP A 409 20.42 -22.51 25.33
C TRP A 409 20.25 -23.81 24.55
N THR A 410 19.40 -24.69 25.08
CA THR A 410 18.93 -25.89 24.38
C THR A 410 17.87 -25.54 23.31
N PRO A 411 17.59 -26.43 22.33
CA PRO A 411 16.47 -26.25 21.40
C PRO A 411 15.13 -25.97 22.08
N GLU A 412 14.88 -26.61 23.22
CA GLU A 412 13.64 -26.47 23.99
C GLU A 412 13.56 -25.09 24.68
N GLU A 413 14.67 -24.64 25.27
CA GLU A 413 14.80 -23.31 25.89
C GLU A 413 14.62 -22.18 24.87
N ARG A 414 15.15 -22.36 23.66
CA ARG A 414 14.93 -21.43 22.54
C ARG A 414 13.47 -21.34 22.17
N GLY A 415 12.80 -22.49 22.04
CA GLY A 415 11.36 -22.55 21.76
C GLY A 415 10.53 -21.86 22.85
N TRP A 416 10.92 -22.00 24.11
CA TRP A 416 10.26 -21.34 25.24
C TRP A 416 10.43 -19.82 25.19
N VAL A 417 11.66 -19.31 25.00
CA VAL A 417 11.93 -17.86 24.91
C VAL A 417 11.28 -17.25 23.67
N ASP A 418 11.27 -17.97 22.55
CA ASP A 418 10.61 -17.53 21.31
C ASP A 418 9.09 -17.34 21.51
N GLY A 419 8.48 -18.08 22.44
CA GLY A 419 7.09 -17.88 22.88
C GLY A 419 6.78 -16.52 23.52
N TYR A 420 7.80 -15.82 24.03
CA TYR A 420 7.70 -14.46 24.56
C TYR A 420 7.96 -13.37 23.51
N LEU A 421 8.43 -13.75 22.33
CA LEU A 421 8.72 -12.83 21.24
C LEU A 421 7.48 -12.64 20.35
N ARG A 422 7.29 -11.40 19.86
CA ARG A 422 6.19 -11.05 18.96
C ARG A 422 6.30 -11.74 17.59
N PHE A 423 7.52 -12.01 17.14
CA PHE A 423 7.82 -12.69 15.87
C PHE A 423 8.58 -13.97 16.16
N ARG A 424 7.84 -15.08 16.18
CA ARG A 424 8.38 -16.42 16.44
C ARG A 424 9.35 -16.89 15.35
N GLY A 425 10.23 -17.81 15.71
CA GLY A 425 11.30 -18.40 14.89
C GLY A 425 12.46 -17.45 14.62
N ARG A 426 12.57 -16.34 15.37
CA ARG A 426 13.65 -15.36 15.14
C ARG A 426 14.99 -15.84 15.69
N ILE A 427 14.97 -16.48 16.86
CA ILE A 427 16.16 -16.99 17.56
C ILE A 427 16.96 -17.94 16.66
N GLU A 428 16.28 -18.86 15.98
CA GLU A 428 16.87 -19.80 15.00
C GLU A 428 17.27 -19.12 13.70
N ARG A 429 16.38 -18.32 13.09
CA ARG A 429 16.63 -17.70 11.78
C ARG A 429 17.85 -16.79 11.80
N GLU A 430 18.08 -16.12 12.92
CA GLU A 430 19.19 -15.20 13.11
C GLU A 430 20.35 -15.85 13.89
N ASP A 431 20.27 -17.14 14.23
CA ASP A 431 21.36 -17.90 14.86
C ASP A 431 21.92 -17.25 16.14
N TRP A 432 21.03 -16.85 17.05
CA TRP A 432 21.41 -16.08 18.25
C TRP A 432 22.39 -16.81 19.15
N VAL A 433 22.27 -18.14 19.31
CA VAL A 433 23.16 -18.94 20.16
C VAL A 433 24.59 -18.90 19.64
N ARG A 434 24.80 -19.02 18.34
CA ARG A 434 26.13 -19.00 17.74
C ARG A 434 26.77 -17.61 17.83
N GLN A 435 25.97 -16.57 17.66
CA GLN A 435 26.41 -15.18 17.83
C GLN A 435 26.80 -14.89 19.29
N ALA A 436 25.96 -15.30 20.24
CA ALA A 436 26.21 -15.18 21.67
C ALA A 436 27.47 -15.94 22.08
N LYS A 437 27.70 -17.14 21.52
CA LYS A 437 28.92 -17.91 21.78
C LYS A 437 30.18 -17.18 21.33
N ALA A 438 30.19 -16.61 20.13
CA ALA A 438 31.33 -15.83 19.65
C ALA A 438 31.60 -14.58 20.52
N LEU A 439 30.54 -13.91 20.97
CA LEU A 439 30.65 -12.75 21.88
C LEU A 439 31.12 -13.15 23.28
N ALA A 440 30.68 -14.30 23.80
CA ALA A 440 31.10 -14.82 25.09
C ALA A 440 32.57 -15.30 25.09
N ASP A 441 33.04 -15.90 23.98
CA ASP A 441 34.38 -16.48 23.89
C ASP A 441 35.48 -15.42 23.67
N GLY A 442 35.19 -14.32 22.96
CA GLY A 442 36.21 -13.30 22.67
C GLY A 442 35.69 -11.93 22.23
N GLY A 443 34.44 -11.62 22.57
CA GLY A 443 33.84 -10.30 22.32
C GLY A 443 33.76 -9.93 20.83
N GLU A 444 33.86 -8.63 20.55
CA GLU A 444 33.75 -8.08 19.19
C GLU A 444 34.80 -8.67 18.22
N ALA A 445 36.04 -8.89 18.68
CA ALA A 445 37.12 -9.41 17.84
C ALA A 445 36.82 -10.84 17.34
N GLU A 446 36.31 -11.69 18.23
CA GLU A 446 35.93 -13.06 17.90
C GLU A 446 34.66 -13.10 17.04
N TYR A 447 33.70 -12.21 17.31
CA TYR A 447 32.52 -12.06 16.46
C TYR A 447 32.88 -11.68 15.02
N ILE A 448 33.79 -10.72 14.83
CA ILE A 448 34.29 -10.32 13.49
C ILE A 448 35.01 -11.48 12.82
N ARG A 449 35.81 -12.26 13.56
CA ARG A 449 36.52 -13.43 13.03
C ARG A 449 35.56 -14.51 12.54
N VAL A 450 34.47 -14.77 13.26
CA VAL A 450 33.50 -15.84 12.96
C VAL A 450 32.49 -15.41 11.87
N PHE A 451 32.04 -14.16 11.87
CA PHE A 451 30.96 -13.69 11.00
C PHE A 451 31.40 -12.70 9.90
N GLY A 452 32.67 -12.28 9.89
CA GLY A 452 33.24 -11.38 8.87
C GLY A 452 32.69 -9.95 8.90
N LYS A 453 31.98 -9.58 9.97
CA LYS A 453 31.33 -8.27 10.14
C LYS A 453 31.33 -7.87 11.61
N LYS A 454 31.21 -6.57 11.88
CA LYS A 454 31.06 -6.05 13.25
C LYS A 454 29.71 -6.48 13.85
N PRO A 455 29.66 -6.74 15.17
CA PRO A 455 28.41 -6.84 15.90
C PRO A 455 27.65 -5.51 15.84
N ARG A 456 26.33 -5.56 16.03
CA ARG A 456 25.45 -4.42 15.75
C ARG A 456 25.50 -3.34 16.83
#